data_AF-A0A8S0Q3T4-F1
#
_entry.id   AF-A0A8S0Q3T4-F1
#
_cell.length_a   1.000
_cell.length_b   1.000
_cell.length_c   1.000
_cell.angle_alpha   90.00
_cell.angle_beta   90.00
_cell.angle_gamma   90.00
#
_symmetry.space_group_name_H-M   'P 1'
#
loop_
_entity.id
_entity.type
_entity.pdbx_description
1 polymer ?
#
loop_
_entity_poly.entity_id
_entity_poly.type
_entity_poly.pdbx_seq_one_letter_code
_entity_poly.pdbx_strand_id
1 'polypeptide(L)' 'ESGGLRHDFGEKCTSCGVGLLPNGNFKEITKPIDIKRTVLQGKYALPKWEINGLVKYISIGPQPVECSLQ' A
#
# COMPACT_ATOMS: atom_id res chain seq x y z
N GLU A 1 -10.15 -51.50 -5.10
CA GLU A 1 -10.72 -50.22 -5.56
C GLU A 1 -10.11 -49.08 -4.74
N SER A 2 -9.43 -48.16 -5.41
CA SER A 2 -8.65 -47.09 -4.77
C SER A 2 -9.58 -45.97 -4.30
N GLY A 3 -10.09 -46.08 -3.07
CA GLY A 3 -10.85 -45.03 -2.40
C GLY A 3 -9.95 -43.88 -1.97
N GLY A 4 -9.63 -42.98 -2.88
CA GLY A 4 -8.91 -41.74 -2.59
C GLY A 4 -9.80 -40.79 -1.80
N LEU A 5 -9.48 -40.58 -0.52
CA LEU A 5 -9.98 -39.46 0.26
C LEU A 5 -9.46 -38.16 -0.40
N ARG A 6 -10.28 -37.54 -1.24
CA ARG A 6 -10.07 -36.16 -1.67
C ARG A 6 -10.27 -35.29 -0.44
N HIS A 7 -9.17 -34.85 0.15
CA HIS A 7 -9.17 -33.77 1.11
C HIS A 7 -9.75 -32.55 0.41
N ASP A 8 -11.00 -32.23 0.71
CA ASP A 8 -11.60 -30.94 0.39
C ASP A 8 -10.91 -29.90 1.29
N PHE A 9 -9.67 -29.55 0.95
CA PHE A 9 -9.06 -28.30 1.36
C PHE A 9 -9.74 -27.19 0.54
N GLY A 10 -11.05 -27.04 0.73
CA GLY A 10 -11.78 -25.81 0.51
C GLY A 10 -11.38 -24.82 1.59
N GLU A 11 -10.07 -24.54 1.68
CA GLU A 11 -9.60 -23.29 2.25
C GLU A 11 -10.19 -22.23 1.36
N LYS A 12 -11.29 -21.66 1.84
CA LYS A 12 -11.75 -20.34 1.48
C LYS A 12 -10.50 -19.48 1.39
N CYS A 13 -10.02 -19.22 0.17
CA CYS A 13 -9.23 -18.05 -0.11
C CYS A 13 -10.16 -16.92 0.30
N THR A 14 -10.09 -16.56 1.59
CA THR A 14 -10.67 -15.34 2.11
C THR A 14 -9.98 -14.33 1.23
N SER A 15 -10.74 -13.86 0.23
CA SER A 15 -10.27 -12.95 -0.79
C SER A 15 -9.37 -11.96 -0.08
N CYS A 16 -8.15 -11.83 -0.61
CA CYS A 16 -7.09 -10.97 -0.11
C CYS A 16 -7.49 -9.49 -0.28
N GLY A 17 -8.73 -9.12 0.05
CA GLY A 17 -9.13 -7.79 0.43
C GLY A 17 -8.54 -7.51 1.80
N VAL A 18 -7.20 -7.53 1.88
CA VAL A 18 -6.47 -6.98 3.01
C VAL A 18 -6.83 -5.50 2.99
N GLY A 19 -7.64 -5.08 3.96
CA GLY A 19 -8.07 -3.68 4.07
C GLY A 19 -6.83 -2.80 4.14
N LEU A 20 -6.66 -1.93 3.15
CA LEU A 20 -5.59 -0.95 3.19
C LEU A 20 -5.85 0.02 4.34
N LEU A 21 -4.79 0.38 5.05
CA LEU A 21 -4.82 1.54 5.92
C LEU A 21 -5.14 2.80 5.09
N PRO A 22 -5.68 3.86 5.70
CA PRO A 22 -5.90 5.13 5.03
C PRO A 22 -4.63 5.60 4.29
N ASN A 23 -4.74 5.84 2.98
CA ASN A 23 -3.61 6.15 2.10
C ASN A 23 -2.43 5.14 2.20
N GLY A 24 -2.69 3.88 2.55
CA GLY A 24 -1.67 2.83 2.66
C GLY A 24 -1.06 2.40 1.31
N ASN A 25 -1.64 2.86 0.20
CA ASN A 25 -1.11 2.70 -1.16
C ASN A 25 -0.39 3.96 -1.68
N PHE A 26 -0.28 5.02 -0.87
CA PHE A 26 0.41 6.27 -1.20
C PHE A 26 -0.07 6.99 -2.48
N LYS A 27 -1.33 6.77 -2.89
CA LYS A 27 -1.93 7.48 -4.04
C LYS A 27 -2.24 8.95 -3.74
N GLU A 28 -2.52 9.28 -2.47
CA GLU A 28 -2.70 10.67 -2.05
C GLU A 28 -1.32 11.32 -1.88
N ILE A 29 -1.04 12.31 -2.73
CA ILE A 29 0.28 12.93 -2.86
C ILE A 29 0.50 13.96 -1.75
N THR A 30 1.73 14.00 -1.23
CA THR A 30 2.18 15.02 -0.27
C THR A 30 2.33 16.39 -0.95
N LYS A 31 2.02 17.48 -0.24
CA LYS A 31 2.19 18.84 -0.80
C LYS A 31 3.67 19.11 -1.05
N PRO A 32 4.06 19.76 -2.16
CA PRO A 32 5.46 20.06 -2.45
C PRO A 32 6.17 20.88 -1.36
N ILE A 33 5.42 21.76 -0.68
CA ILE A 33 5.94 22.60 0.41
C ILE A 33 6.39 21.79 1.63
N ASP A 34 5.81 20.60 1.82
CA ASP A 34 6.11 19.71 2.93
C ASP A 34 7.28 18.76 2.58
N ILE A 35 7.92 18.91 1.42
CA ILE A 35 9.04 18.09 0.96
C ILE A 35 10.29 18.95 0.80
N LYS A 36 11.29 18.73 1.64
CA LYS A 36 12.62 19.34 1.48
C LYS A 36 13.58 18.34 0.85
N ARG A 37 13.86 18.51 -0.44
CA ARG A 37 14.56 17.54 -1.31
C ARG A 37 13.82 16.21 -1.37
N THR A 38 14.03 15.34 -0.41
CA THR A 38 13.38 14.03 -0.27
C THR A 38 12.88 13.79 1.14
N VAL A 39 13.02 14.75 2.06
CA VAL A 39 12.65 14.58 3.45
C VAL A 39 11.32 15.29 3.70
N LEU A 40 10.36 14.57 4.27
CA LEU A 40 9.09 15.14 4.69
C LEU A 40 9.27 16.07 5.89
N GLN A 41 8.65 17.24 5.84
CA GLN A 41 8.76 18.30 6.83
C GLN A 41 7.43 18.46 7.57
N GLY A 42 7.47 18.25 8.87
CA GLY A 42 6.30 18.44 9.73
C GLY A 42 5.53 17.16 10.01
N LYS A 43 4.78 17.20 11.12
CA LYS A 43 4.10 16.05 11.72
C LYS A 43 3.03 15.41 10.83
N TYR A 44 2.40 16.21 9.97
CA TYR A 44 1.29 15.82 9.09
C TYR A 44 1.62 15.96 7.61
N ALA A 45 2.92 15.92 7.26
CA ALA A 45 3.35 16.00 5.88
C ALA A 45 2.84 14.81 5.04
N LEU A 46 2.68 13.63 5.63
CA LEU A 46 2.17 12.45 4.94
C LEU A 46 0.63 12.36 5.09
N PRO A 47 -0.16 12.37 4.00
CA PRO A 47 -1.61 12.40 4.09
C PRO A 47 -2.17 11.15 4.78
N LYS A 48 -3.03 11.35 5.78
CA LYS A 48 -3.64 10.30 6.65
C LYS A 48 -2.71 9.62 7.65
N TRP A 49 -1.46 10.06 7.75
CA TRP A 49 -0.47 9.51 8.68
C TRP A 49 0.11 10.60 9.59
N GLU A 50 0.55 10.19 10.78
CA GLU A 50 1.31 11.02 11.70
C GLU A 50 2.77 10.58 11.70
N ILE A 51 3.68 11.51 11.42
CA ILE A 51 5.11 11.23 11.34
C ILE A 51 5.74 11.41 12.73
N ASN A 52 6.31 10.34 13.26
CA ASN A 52 7.17 10.36 14.44
C ASN A 52 8.60 9.97 14.03
N GLY A 53 9.43 10.96 13.70
CA GLY A 53 10.82 10.77 13.28
C GLY A 53 11.12 11.27 11.86
N LEU A 54 12.22 10.77 11.27
CA LEU A 54 12.67 11.16 9.93
C LEU A 54 12.01 10.25 8.87
N VAL A 55 11.26 10.85 7.94
CA VAL A 55 10.65 10.13 6.82
C VAL A 55 11.15 10.69 5.50
N LYS A 56 11.52 9.79 4.58
CA LYS A 56 12.04 10.12 3.26
C LYS A 56 11.07 9.67 2.17
N TYR A 57 10.71 10.61 1.30
CA TYR A 57 10.00 10.39 0.05
C TYR A 57 10.97 9.85 -1.01
N ILE A 58 10.68 8.66 -1.55
CA ILE A 58 11.50 7.98 -2.56
C ILE A 58 10.59 7.60 -3.73
N SER A 59 10.85 8.12 -4.94
CA SER A 59 10.19 7.65 -6.16
C SER A 59 11.05 6.58 -6.82
N ILE A 60 10.65 5.32 -6.72
CA ILE A 60 11.37 4.20 -7.34
C ILE A 60 10.72 3.91 -8.70
N GLY A 61 11.22 4.53 -9.76
CA GLY A 61 10.75 4.32 -11.13
C GLY A 61 9.33 4.86 -11.43
N PRO A 62 8.84 4.66 -12.66
CA PRO A 62 7.44 4.93 -12.97
C PRO A 62 6.58 4.07 -12.07
N GLN A 63 5.79 4.71 -11.20
CA GLN A 63 4.74 4.02 -10.47
C GLN A 63 3.88 3.32 -11.53
N PRO A 64 3.67 1.99 -11.48
CA PRO A 64 2.77 1.34 -12.41
C PRO A 64 1.45 2.08 -12.25
N VAL A 65 1.07 2.84 -13.28
CA VAL A 65 -0.30 3.28 -13.45
C VAL A 65 -1.08 1.99 -13.29
N GLU A 66 -1.85 1.91 -12.20
CA GLU A 66 -2.66 0.76 -11.86
C GLU A 66 -3.20 0.23 -13.17
N CYS A 67 -2.85 -1.02 -13.54
CA CYS A 67 -3.26 -1.63 -14.80
C CYS A 67 -4.70 -1.22 -15.01
N SER A 68 -4.93 -0.31 -15.96
CA SER A 68 -6.25 0.24 -16.20
C SER A 68 -7.12 -0.96 -16.47
N LEU A 69 -7.94 -1.33 -15.47
CA LEU A 69 -9.04 -2.24 -15.66
C LEU A 69 -10.04 -1.42 -16.48
N GLN A 70 -9.77 -1.32 -17.78
CA GLN A 70 -10.78 -1.11 -18.79
C GLN A 70 -11.38 -2.47 -19.14
#